data_AF-A0A2V8UDP2-F1
#
_entry.id   AF-A0A2V8UDP2-F1
#
_cell.length_a   1.000
_cell.length_b   1.000
_cell.length_c   1.000
_cell.angle_alpha   90.00
_cell.angle_beta   90.00
_cell.angle_gamma   90.00
#
_symmetry.space_group_name_H-M   'P 1'
#
loop_
_entity.id
_entity.type
_entity.pdbx_description
1 polymer ?
#
loop_
_entity_poly.entity_id
_entity_poly.type
_entity_poly.pdbx_seq_one_letter_code
_entity_poly.pdbx_strand_id
1 'polypeptide(L)'
;MIAAHPDDENTALLAYFARGRSMRTAYLSLTRGEGGQNLIGSEQSDLLGVIRTQELLAARRIDGAEQFFTRAIDFGYSKSADETLEKWGREKVLSDIVWAIRRFRPDVMVLRFSGTPRDGHGHHQSSALLGKEAFSAAADAHRFPEQLKYVQPWQAKRLMWNVFSFSREQEKEAETMPHRVGVDTGEFNPELGHSYSEIAGMSRSMHRSQGMGAPERRGSSMSYLVTTAGEPAERDLFDGVDTTWNRVPGGGQIAALLSDAAAGFEDQNPGKTIPLLLKARPLIAAIDDPWAKRKLKELDDALALCAGLWLDATADRAEAVPGSTVKIDLEVINRSHFPIAWTGHSLLSNDGMGRES
;
A
#
# COMPACT_ATOMS: atom_id res chain seq x y z
N MET A 1 1.39 7.22 -0.47
CA MET A 1 1.25 8.31 -1.46
C MET A 1 -0.18 8.79 -1.49
N ILE A 2 -0.41 10.09 -1.61
CA ILE A 2 -1.74 10.71 -1.67
C ILE A 2 -1.87 11.45 -3.00
N ALA A 3 -2.95 11.17 -3.74
CA ALA A 3 -3.36 11.92 -4.92
C ALA A 3 -4.88 11.85 -5.10
N ALA A 4 -5.42 12.41 -6.19
CA ALA A 4 -6.86 12.63 -6.33
C ALA A 4 -7.59 11.43 -6.94
N HIS A 5 -7.00 10.79 -7.95
CA HIS A 5 -7.69 9.83 -8.83
C HIS A 5 -6.92 8.51 -8.98
N PRO A 6 -7.61 7.39 -9.26
CA PRO A 6 -6.95 6.18 -9.73
C PRO A 6 -6.23 6.47 -11.04
N ASP A 7 -4.91 6.24 -11.19
CA ASP A 7 -4.04 6.58 -12.35
C ASP A 7 -3.06 7.75 -12.14
N ASP A 8 -3.27 8.56 -11.09
CA ASP A 8 -2.36 9.65 -10.70
C ASP A 8 -1.03 9.12 -10.14
N GLU A 9 -1.03 7.92 -9.58
CA GLU A 9 0.07 7.42 -8.79
C GLU A 9 1.38 7.32 -9.60
N ASN A 10 2.51 7.57 -8.93
CA ASN A 10 3.79 7.14 -9.48
C ASN A 10 3.98 5.66 -9.18
N THR A 11 3.50 4.81 -10.09
CA THR A 11 3.50 3.35 -9.95
C THR A 11 4.90 2.77 -9.78
N ALA A 12 5.92 3.34 -10.41
CA ALA A 12 7.30 2.87 -10.30
C ALA A 12 7.87 3.11 -8.91
N LEU A 13 7.55 4.26 -8.31
CA LEU A 13 7.91 4.55 -6.93
C LEU A 13 7.19 3.63 -5.94
N LEU A 14 5.91 3.33 -6.18
CA LEU A 14 5.16 2.36 -5.35
C LEU A 14 5.80 0.95 -5.44
N ALA A 15 6.10 0.48 -6.64
CA ALA A 15 6.74 -0.82 -6.86
C ALA A 15 8.14 -0.90 -6.22
N TYR A 16 8.94 0.17 -6.34
CA TYR A 16 10.26 0.25 -5.72
C TYR A 16 10.20 0.04 -4.20
N PHE A 17 9.30 0.75 -3.51
CA PHE A 17 9.17 0.59 -2.06
C PHE A 17 8.50 -0.74 -1.67
N ALA A 18 7.42 -1.13 -2.34
CA ALA A 18 6.66 -2.31 -1.98
C ALA A 18 7.39 -3.62 -2.29
N ARG A 19 7.91 -3.77 -3.51
CA ARG A 19 8.57 -5.00 -3.99
C ARG A 19 10.08 -4.95 -3.78
N GLY A 20 10.71 -3.81 -4.05
CA GLY A 20 12.16 -3.68 -3.95
C GLY A 20 12.66 -3.63 -2.53
N ARG A 21 12.17 -2.65 -1.75
CA ARG A 21 12.59 -2.44 -0.35
C ARG A 21 11.74 -3.22 0.66
N SER A 22 10.77 -4.01 0.20
CA SER A 22 9.84 -4.76 1.06
C SER A 22 9.16 -3.90 2.13
N MET A 23 8.90 -2.63 1.80
CA MET A 23 8.27 -1.66 2.69
C MET A 23 6.76 -1.72 2.55
N ARG A 24 6.06 -1.60 3.67
CA ARG A 24 4.62 -1.39 3.66
C ARG A 24 4.31 -0.07 2.95
N THR A 25 3.72 -0.18 1.77
CA THR A 25 3.49 0.95 0.87
C THR A 25 2.00 1.03 0.56
N ALA A 26 1.45 2.23 0.52
CA ALA A 26 0.04 2.44 0.19
C ALA A 26 -0.19 3.64 -0.70
N TYR A 27 -1.22 3.55 -1.54
CA TYR A 27 -1.79 4.64 -2.29
C TYR A 27 -3.16 5.02 -1.70
N LEU A 28 -3.35 6.30 -1.40
CA LEU A 28 -4.63 6.90 -1.04
C LEU A 28 -5.07 7.76 -2.21
N SER A 29 -6.04 7.27 -2.96
CA SER A 29 -6.76 8.08 -3.94
C SER A 29 -7.93 8.77 -3.22
N LEU A 30 -8.10 10.08 -3.38
CA LEU A 30 -9.20 10.75 -2.69
C LEU A 30 -10.57 10.31 -3.25
N THR A 31 -10.66 10.12 -4.55
CA THR A 31 -11.89 9.72 -5.25
C THR A 31 -11.78 8.31 -5.83
N ARG A 32 -12.84 7.82 -6.47
CA ARG A 32 -12.80 6.58 -7.27
C ARG A 32 -12.66 6.86 -8.77
N GLY A 33 -12.43 8.12 -9.17
CA GLY A 33 -12.27 8.51 -10.57
C GLY A 33 -13.58 8.43 -11.38
N GLU A 34 -14.72 8.44 -10.71
CA GLU A 34 -16.04 8.26 -11.32
C GLU A 34 -16.47 9.39 -12.27
N GLY A 35 -15.82 10.56 -12.19
CA GLY A 35 -16.00 11.70 -13.10
C GLY A 35 -15.09 11.69 -14.33
N GLY A 36 -14.27 10.64 -14.49
CA GLY A 36 -13.35 10.47 -15.60
C GLY A 36 -14.02 10.02 -16.90
N GLN A 37 -13.19 9.82 -17.93
CA GLN A 37 -13.63 9.25 -19.20
C GLN A 37 -13.66 7.72 -19.13
N ASN A 38 -14.38 7.06 -20.04
CA ASN A 38 -14.32 5.60 -20.19
C ASN A 38 -14.09 5.28 -21.68
N LEU A 39 -12.88 4.85 -22.02
CA LEU A 39 -12.48 4.57 -23.40
C LEU A 39 -12.88 3.18 -23.90
N ILE A 40 -13.36 2.31 -23.00
CA ILE A 40 -13.65 0.90 -23.32
C ILE A 40 -15.12 0.53 -23.07
N GLY A 41 -15.96 1.48 -22.70
CA GLY A 41 -17.34 1.23 -22.31
C GLY A 41 -18.17 2.50 -22.19
N SER A 42 -19.43 2.32 -21.81
CA SER A 42 -20.40 3.42 -21.67
C SER A 42 -20.69 3.80 -20.21
N GLU A 43 -20.12 3.06 -19.27
CA GLU A 43 -20.28 3.27 -17.84
C GLU A 43 -19.68 4.61 -17.43
N GLN A 44 -20.45 5.37 -16.63
CA GLN A 44 -20.09 6.68 -16.09
C GLN A 44 -20.48 6.74 -14.61
N SER A 45 -19.97 7.75 -13.90
CA SER A 45 -20.31 8.00 -12.49
C SER A 45 -20.08 6.72 -11.67
N ASP A 46 -21.00 6.36 -10.78
CA ASP A 46 -20.85 5.24 -9.84
C ASP A 46 -20.40 3.93 -10.52
N LEU A 47 -20.93 3.62 -11.71
CA LEU A 47 -20.53 2.42 -12.46
C LEU A 47 -19.06 2.48 -12.89
N LEU A 48 -18.59 3.65 -13.35
CA LEU A 48 -17.18 3.87 -13.66
C LEU A 48 -16.31 3.83 -12.40
N GLY A 49 -16.80 4.36 -11.28
CA GLY A 49 -16.12 4.27 -9.98
C GLY A 49 -15.88 2.83 -9.54
N VAL A 50 -16.83 1.92 -9.77
CA VAL A 50 -16.66 0.47 -9.52
C VAL A 50 -15.57 -0.11 -10.43
N ILE A 51 -15.60 0.21 -11.72
CA ILE A 51 -14.59 -0.25 -12.69
C ILE A 51 -13.19 0.22 -12.27
N ARG A 52 -13.00 1.53 -12.07
CA ARG A 52 -11.71 2.12 -11.73
C ARG A 52 -11.19 1.66 -10.36
N THR A 53 -12.09 1.34 -9.43
CA THR A 53 -11.71 0.69 -8.17
C THR A 53 -11.08 -0.69 -8.44
N GLN A 54 -11.71 -1.52 -9.29
CA GLN A 54 -11.16 -2.85 -9.63
C GLN A 54 -9.87 -2.76 -10.44
N GLU A 55 -9.75 -1.78 -11.34
CA GLU A 55 -8.53 -1.49 -12.09
C GLU A 55 -7.38 -1.15 -11.14
N LEU A 56 -7.61 -0.27 -10.17
CA LEU A 56 -6.63 0.13 -9.17
C LEU A 56 -6.24 -1.05 -8.26
N LEU A 57 -7.20 -1.88 -7.85
CA LEU A 57 -6.92 -3.11 -7.09
C LEU A 57 -6.12 -4.12 -7.92
N ALA A 58 -6.35 -4.20 -9.23
CA ALA A 58 -5.55 -5.03 -10.12
C ALA A 58 -4.12 -4.50 -10.29
N ALA A 59 -3.97 -3.18 -10.44
CA ALA A 59 -2.67 -2.50 -10.45
C ALA A 59 -1.87 -2.80 -9.16
N ARG A 60 -2.53 -2.70 -7.99
CA ARG A 60 -1.94 -3.02 -6.68
C ARG A 60 -1.50 -4.48 -6.53
N ARG A 61 -2.20 -5.44 -7.14
CA ARG A 61 -1.75 -6.85 -7.15
C ARG A 61 -0.40 -7.02 -7.87
N ILE A 62 -0.11 -6.16 -8.85
CA ILE A 62 1.16 -6.17 -9.58
C ILE A 62 2.23 -5.42 -8.77
N ASP A 63 2.02 -4.12 -8.50
CA ASP A 63 3.04 -3.30 -7.83
C ASP A 63 3.22 -3.56 -6.32
N GLY A 64 2.28 -4.26 -5.68
CA GLY A 64 2.37 -4.70 -4.29
C GLY A 64 1.94 -3.68 -3.23
N ALA A 65 1.49 -2.47 -3.62
CA ALA A 65 1.02 -1.48 -2.65
C ALA A 65 -0.42 -1.75 -2.15
N GLU A 66 -0.77 -1.26 -0.97
CA GLU A 66 -2.14 -1.25 -0.44
C GLU A 66 -2.95 -0.10 -1.05
N GLN A 67 -4.27 -0.26 -1.21
CA GLN A 67 -5.15 0.78 -1.74
C GLN A 67 -6.12 1.32 -0.69
N PHE A 68 -6.24 2.64 -0.64
CA PHE A 68 -7.25 3.35 0.17
C PHE A 68 -8.03 4.36 -0.68
N PHE A 69 -9.23 4.68 -0.21
CA PHE A 69 -10.11 5.69 -0.78
C PHE A 69 -10.71 6.56 0.31
N THR A 70 -11.07 7.80 -0.01
CA THR A 70 -11.94 8.62 0.85
C THR A 70 -13.39 8.57 0.37
N ARG A 71 -14.25 9.38 0.99
CA ARG A 71 -15.62 9.62 0.53
C ARG A 71 -15.74 10.66 -0.59
N ALA A 72 -14.64 11.34 -0.96
CA ALA A 72 -14.69 12.39 -1.97
C ALA A 72 -15.21 11.83 -3.30
N ILE A 73 -16.04 12.63 -3.96
CA ILE A 73 -16.64 12.26 -5.25
C ILE A 73 -15.92 13.00 -6.37
N ASP A 74 -15.46 12.27 -7.38
CA ASP A 74 -14.97 12.88 -8.60
C ASP A 74 -16.15 13.41 -9.42
N PHE A 75 -16.35 14.73 -9.41
CA PHE A 75 -17.43 15.39 -10.17
C PHE A 75 -16.97 15.88 -11.55
N GLY A 76 -15.85 15.37 -12.06
CA GLY A 76 -15.27 15.77 -13.33
C GLY A 76 -14.32 16.96 -13.20
N TYR A 77 -13.99 17.59 -14.34
CA TYR A 77 -12.96 18.63 -14.36
C TYR A 77 -13.34 19.84 -13.50
N SER A 78 -12.40 20.24 -12.66
CA SER A 78 -12.47 21.38 -11.74
C SER A 78 -11.31 22.31 -12.01
N LYS A 79 -11.58 23.62 -12.05
CA LYS A 79 -10.57 24.64 -12.37
C LYS A 79 -9.77 25.10 -11.16
N SER A 80 -10.32 24.98 -9.94
CA SER A 80 -9.68 25.49 -8.73
C SER A 80 -9.82 24.54 -7.54
N ALA A 81 -8.88 24.68 -6.60
CA ALA A 81 -8.99 24.01 -5.31
C ALA A 81 -10.22 24.46 -4.53
N ASP A 82 -10.58 25.74 -4.57
CA ASP A 82 -11.71 26.27 -3.80
C ASP A 82 -13.04 25.63 -4.20
N GLU A 83 -13.32 25.53 -5.51
CA GLU A 83 -14.52 24.85 -6.02
C GLU A 83 -14.57 23.38 -5.56
N THR A 84 -13.42 22.72 -5.62
CA THR A 84 -13.28 21.32 -5.22
C THR A 84 -13.56 21.14 -3.74
N LEU A 85 -12.93 21.95 -2.89
CA LEU A 85 -13.02 21.84 -1.44
C LEU A 85 -14.40 22.23 -0.92
N GLU A 86 -15.08 23.15 -1.60
CA GLU A 86 -16.49 23.45 -1.36
C GLU A 86 -17.37 22.23 -1.64
N LYS A 87 -17.26 21.64 -2.84
CA LYS A 87 -18.07 20.48 -3.26
C LYS A 87 -17.79 19.22 -2.44
N TRP A 88 -16.52 18.93 -2.17
CA TRP A 88 -16.12 17.80 -1.33
C TRP A 88 -16.48 17.98 0.14
N GLY A 89 -16.60 19.24 0.59
CA GLY A 89 -16.66 19.57 2.00
C GLY A 89 -15.31 19.31 2.68
N ARG A 90 -14.40 20.29 2.61
CA ARG A 90 -13.02 20.26 3.13
C ARG A 90 -12.82 19.38 4.37
N GLU A 91 -13.52 19.69 5.47
CA GLU A 91 -13.32 18.99 6.76
C GLU A 91 -13.71 17.51 6.71
N LYS A 92 -14.70 17.14 5.89
CA LYS A 92 -15.14 15.74 5.77
C LYS A 92 -14.07 14.89 5.09
N VAL A 93 -13.52 15.36 3.97
CA VAL A 93 -12.45 14.65 3.25
C VAL A 93 -11.16 14.69 4.05
N LEU A 94 -10.85 15.81 4.71
CA LEU A 94 -9.70 15.88 5.61
C LEU A 94 -9.79 14.86 6.75
N SER A 95 -10.98 14.68 7.36
CA SER A 95 -11.22 13.66 8.38
C SER A 95 -10.88 12.25 7.87
N ASP A 96 -11.29 11.91 6.64
CA ASP A 96 -10.98 10.60 6.04
C ASP A 96 -9.47 10.41 5.80
N ILE A 97 -8.77 11.46 5.35
CA ILE A 97 -7.31 11.40 5.14
C ILE A 97 -6.61 11.22 6.49
N VAL A 98 -7.02 11.96 7.53
CA VAL A 98 -6.48 11.82 8.89
C VAL A 98 -6.74 10.42 9.43
N TRP A 99 -7.93 9.87 9.22
CA TRP A 99 -8.25 8.49 9.58
C TRP A 99 -7.32 7.49 8.89
N ALA A 100 -7.11 7.64 7.58
CA ALA A 100 -6.21 6.78 6.81
C ALA A 100 -4.77 6.84 7.35
N ILE A 101 -4.27 8.05 7.67
CA ILE A 101 -2.92 8.23 8.25
C ILE A 101 -2.82 7.55 9.62
N ARG A 102 -3.77 7.80 10.53
CA ARG A 102 -3.75 7.23 11.90
C ARG A 102 -3.90 5.71 11.92
N ARG A 103 -4.63 5.14 10.94
CA ARG A 103 -4.78 3.68 10.78
C ARG A 103 -3.56 3.04 10.12
N PHE A 104 -3.01 3.67 9.09
CA PHE A 104 -1.88 3.13 8.33
C PHE A 104 -0.54 3.33 9.05
N ARG A 105 -0.41 4.43 9.80
CA ARG A 105 0.79 4.87 10.54
C ARG A 105 2.05 4.96 9.66
N PRO A 106 2.04 5.80 8.60
CA PRO A 106 3.19 5.93 7.71
C PRO A 106 4.37 6.61 8.41
N ASP A 107 5.58 6.08 8.24
CA ASP A 107 6.80 6.79 8.62
C ASP A 107 7.05 7.99 7.68
N VAL A 108 6.72 7.83 6.39
CA VAL A 108 6.87 8.84 5.33
C VAL A 108 5.57 9.00 4.55
N MET A 109 5.13 10.24 4.35
CA MET A 109 4.02 10.58 3.46
C MET A 109 4.55 11.17 2.16
N VAL A 110 3.90 10.86 1.04
CA VAL A 110 4.26 11.39 -0.29
C VAL A 110 3.02 12.00 -0.92
N LEU A 111 3.07 13.27 -1.27
CA LEU A 111 2.09 13.92 -2.14
C LEU A 111 2.49 13.71 -3.58
N ARG A 112 1.52 13.36 -4.43
CA ARG A 112 1.75 13.36 -5.87
C ARG A 112 1.84 14.78 -6.42
N PHE A 113 1.00 15.68 -5.92
CA PHE A 113 0.81 17.05 -6.41
C PHE A 113 1.38 18.12 -5.49
N SER A 114 1.56 19.34 -6.04
CA SER A 114 2.18 20.45 -5.33
C SER A 114 1.19 21.20 -4.41
N GLY A 115 -0.10 21.17 -4.75
CA GLY A 115 -1.15 21.95 -4.09
C GLY A 115 -1.24 23.38 -4.62
N THR A 116 -0.79 23.64 -5.85
CA THR A 116 -0.78 24.97 -6.47
C THR A 116 -1.37 24.92 -7.88
N PRO A 117 -1.76 26.05 -8.49
CA PRO A 117 -2.36 26.07 -9.83
C PRO A 117 -1.56 25.32 -10.92
N ARG A 118 -0.25 25.11 -10.74
CA ARG A 118 0.59 24.31 -11.65
C ARG A 118 0.12 22.86 -11.83
N ASP A 119 -0.69 22.34 -10.91
CA ASP A 119 -1.20 20.97 -10.98
C ASP A 119 -2.33 20.81 -12.03
N GLY A 120 -2.84 21.92 -12.59
CA GLY A 120 -3.75 21.96 -13.74
C GLY A 120 -5.22 21.57 -13.48
N HIS A 121 -5.48 20.77 -12.44
CA HIS A 121 -6.82 20.33 -12.07
C HIS A 121 -7.09 20.57 -10.58
N GLY A 122 -8.25 21.16 -10.24
CA GLY A 122 -8.66 21.48 -8.87
C GLY A 122 -8.64 20.30 -7.90
N HIS A 123 -8.95 19.08 -8.36
CA HIS A 123 -8.84 17.86 -7.58
C HIS A 123 -7.39 17.56 -7.17
N HIS A 124 -6.45 17.69 -8.10
CA HIS A 124 -5.02 17.50 -7.84
C HIS A 124 -4.52 18.50 -6.80
N GLN A 125 -4.85 19.79 -6.98
CA GLN A 125 -4.50 20.85 -6.04
C GLN A 125 -5.04 20.54 -4.63
N SER A 126 -6.32 20.20 -4.55
CA SER A 126 -7.01 19.92 -3.29
C SER A 126 -6.41 18.71 -2.58
N SER A 127 -6.05 17.66 -3.32
CA SER A 127 -5.44 16.46 -2.73
C SER A 127 -4.13 16.76 -2.00
N ALA A 128 -3.29 17.62 -2.57
CA ALA A 128 -2.04 18.03 -1.96
C ALA A 128 -2.24 19.04 -0.83
N LEU A 129 -3.17 19.99 -0.98
CA LEU A 129 -3.52 20.94 0.09
C LEU A 129 -4.05 20.21 1.33
N LEU A 130 -4.98 19.27 1.14
CA LEU A 130 -5.49 18.44 2.23
C LEU A 130 -4.42 17.49 2.77
N GLY A 131 -3.57 16.91 1.93
CA GLY A 131 -2.46 16.05 2.38
C GLY A 131 -1.46 16.79 3.27
N LYS A 132 -1.15 18.07 2.96
CA LYS A 132 -0.33 18.94 3.81
C LYS A 132 -0.99 19.22 5.16
N GLU A 133 -2.27 19.55 5.16
CA GLU A 133 -3.00 19.78 6.41
C GLU A 133 -3.10 18.51 7.25
N ALA A 134 -3.38 17.37 6.61
CA ALA A 134 -3.54 16.09 7.25
C ALA A 134 -2.25 15.59 7.93
N PHE A 135 -1.07 15.96 7.40
CA PHE A 135 0.23 15.63 8.00
C PHE A 135 0.31 16.09 9.46
N SER A 136 -0.12 17.32 9.74
CA SER A 136 -0.15 17.86 11.11
C SER A 136 -1.42 17.45 11.86
N ALA A 137 -2.58 17.45 11.21
CA ALA A 137 -3.85 17.11 11.86
C ALA A 137 -3.91 15.65 12.35
N ALA A 138 -3.19 14.73 11.71
CA ALA A 138 -3.12 13.35 12.17
C ALA A 138 -2.43 13.19 13.54
N ALA A 139 -1.50 14.09 13.87
CA ALA A 139 -0.78 14.11 15.14
C ALA A 139 -1.52 14.88 16.26
N ASP A 140 -2.47 15.74 15.91
CA ASP A 140 -3.22 16.54 16.88
C ASP A 140 -4.44 15.79 17.43
N ALA A 141 -4.46 15.52 18.74
CA ALA A 141 -5.56 14.84 19.42
C ALA A 141 -6.88 15.66 19.46
N HIS A 142 -6.83 16.97 19.21
CA HIS A 142 -8.01 17.83 19.16
C HIS A 142 -8.65 17.85 17.77
N ARG A 143 -7.95 17.42 16.72
CA ARG A 143 -8.50 17.25 15.37
C ARG A 143 -9.17 15.89 15.25
N PHE A 144 -10.46 15.88 14.91
CA PHE A 144 -11.27 14.67 14.74
C PHE A 144 -11.20 13.71 15.95
N PRO A 145 -11.50 14.20 17.18
CA PRO A 145 -11.35 13.42 18.42
C PRO A 145 -12.26 12.17 18.45
N GLU A 146 -13.35 12.17 17.70
CA GLU A 146 -14.26 11.02 17.57
C GLU A 146 -13.56 9.76 17.02
N GLN A 147 -12.50 9.93 16.22
CA GLN A 147 -11.70 8.84 15.68
C GLN A 147 -10.86 8.14 16.75
N LEU A 148 -10.51 8.84 17.83
CA LEU A 148 -9.56 8.36 18.84
C LEU A 148 -10.10 7.21 19.70
N LYS A 149 -11.38 6.87 19.52
CA LYS A 149 -12.00 5.63 20.02
C LYS A 149 -11.42 4.37 19.36
N TYR A 150 -10.83 4.50 18.17
CA TYR A 150 -10.39 3.38 17.32
C TYR A 150 -8.92 3.46 16.91
N VAL A 151 -8.38 4.67 16.81
CA VAL A 151 -7.00 4.93 16.37
C VAL A 151 -6.32 5.89 17.33
N GLN A 152 -5.00 6.01 17.23
CA GLN A 152 -4.22 6.96 18.03
C GLN A 152 -3.70 8.08 17.13
N PRO A 153 -3.39 9.27 17.68
CA PRO A 153 -2.68 10.29 16.92
C PRO A 153 -1.37 9.72 16.34
N TRP A 154 -1.00 10.18 15.15
CA TRP A 154 0.19 9.71 14.46
C TRP A 154 0.88 10.85 13.70
N GLN A 155 2.15 11.05 14.00
CA GLN A 155 3.02 11.98 13.29
C GLN A 155 3.95 11.20 12.37
N ALA A 156 3.78 11.37 11.06
CA ALA A 156 4.79 10.89 10.11
C ALA A 156 6.06 11.73 10.26
N LYS A 157 7.24 11.13 10.05
CA LYS A 157 8.54 11.81 10.23
C LYS A 157 8.71 12.96 9.23
N ARG A 158 8.22 12.76 8.00
CA ARG A 158 8.29 13.74 6.93
C ARG A 158 7.19 13.61 5.89
N LEU A 159 6.89 14.75 5.26
CA LEU A 159 6.01 14.88 4.11
C LEU A 159 6.85 15.23 2.89
N MET A 160 6.83 14.36 1.90
CA MET A 160 7.54 14.51 0.64
C MET A 160 6.58 14.92 -0.46
N TRP A 161 7.06 15.66 -1.45
CA TRP A 161 6.38 15.83 -2.73
C TRP A 161 7.15 15.05 -3.79
N ASN A 162 6.47 14.13 -4.48
CA ASN A 162 7.04 13.48 -5.65
C ASN A 162 6.96 14.45 -6.85
N VAL A 163 8.10 15.06 -7.14
CA VAL A 163 8.20 16.09 -8.17
C VAL A 163 7.96 15.44 -9.53
N PHE A 164 6.93 15.89 -10.22
CA PHE A 164 6.74 15.65 -11.64
C PHE A 164 6.85 16.98 -12.38
N SER A 165 7.38 16.91 -13.59
CA SER A 165 7.57 18.07 -14.46
C SER A 165 6.89 17.79 -15.79
N PHE A 166 6.07 18.73 -16.23
CA PHE A 166 5.43 18.75 -17.55
C PHE A 166 6.13 19.71 -18.51
N SER A 167 7.13 20.48 -18.03
CA SER A 167 7.94 21.37 -18.84
C SER A 167 9.41 21.33 -18.43
N ARG A 168 10.30 21.70 -19.36
CA ARG A 168 11.74 21.85 -19.09
C ARG A 168 12.06 22.88 -18.00
N GLU A 169 11.21 23.89 -17.84
CA GLU A 169 11.36 24.88 -16.77
C GLU A 169 11.11 24.24 -15.41
N GLN A 170 10.06 23.43 -15.29
CA GLN A 170 9.76 22.68 -14.07
C GLN A 170 10.85 21.65 -13.75
N GLU A 171 11.47 21.03 -14.77
CA GLU A 171 12.63 20.15 -14.57
C GLU A 171 13.82 20.90 -13.95
N LYS A 172 14.19 22.06 -14.51
CA LYS A 172 15.27 22.90 -13.97
C LYS A 172 14.98 23.41 -12.56
N GLU A 173 13.74 23.83 -12.31
CA GLU A 173 13.30 24.25 -10.98
C GLU A 173 13.49 23.09 -9.98
N ALA A 174 12.98 21.90 -10.33
CA ALA A 174 13.10 20.68 -9.52
C ALA A 174 14.55 20.33 -9.21
N GLU A 175 15.47 20.51 -10.17
CA GLU A 175 16.89 20.21 -9.98
C GLU A 175 17.55 21.05 -8.88
N THR A 176 17.05 22.26 -8.66
CA THR A 176 17.60 23.21 -7.68
C THR A 176 16.89 23.18 -6.33
N MET A 177 15.86 22.35 -6.16
CA MET A 177 15.13 22.26 -4.90
C MET A 177 16.02 21.66 -3.79
N PRO A 178 16.12 22.30 -2.62
CA PRO A 178 16.88 21.77 -1.50
C PRO A 178 16.25 20.48 -0.98
N HIS A 179 17.05 19.61 -0.36
CA HIS A 179 16.58 18.34 0.22
C HIS A 179 15.86 17.43 -0.80
N ARG A 180 16.31 17.48 -2.06
CA ARG A 180 15.88 16.60 -3.14
C ARG A 180 16.60 15.27 -3.03
N VAL A 181 15.84 14.19 -2.92
CA VAL A 181 16.33 12.81 -2.98
C VAL A 181 15.88 12.17 -4.29
N GLY A 182 16.81 11.47 -4.95
CA GLY A 182 16.55 10.70 -6.16
C GLY A 182 16.48 9.21 -5.85
N VAL A 183 15.51 8.53 -6.46
CA VAL A 183 15.33 7.07 -6.41
C VAL A 183 15.38 6.55 -7.84
N ASP A 184 16.30 5.64 -8.14
CA ASP A 184 16.33 4.98 -9.45
C ASP A 184 15.28 3.87 -9.50
N THR A 185 14.09 4.23 -10.00
CA THR A 185 13.00 3.28 -10.22
C THR A 185 13.19 2.44 -11.49
N GLY A 186 14.25 2.67 -12.26
CA GLY A 186 14.66 1.84 -13.39
C GLY A 186 15.63 0.71 -13.02
N GLU A 187 16.06 0.65 -11.77
CA GLU A 187 16.93 -0.40 -11.24
C GLU A 187 16.29 -1.79 -11.43
N PHE A 188 17.07 -2.74 -11.94
CA PHE A 188 16.67 -4.12 -12.16
C PHE A 188 16.79 -4.94 -10.87
N ASN A 189 15.71 -5.61 -10.46
CA ASN A 189 15.75 -6.52 -9.33
C ASN A 189 15.88 -7.98 -9.85
N PRO A 190 16.99 -8.68 -9.56
CA PRO A 190 17.23 -10.03 -10.07
C PRO A 190 16.30 -11.09 -9.49
N GLU A 191 15.78 -10.90 -8.28
CA GLU A 191 14.84 -11.84 -7.65
C GLU A 191 13.46 -11.74 -8.30
N LEU A 192 13.05 -10.53 -8.68
CA LEU A 192 11.79 -10.29 -9.37
C LEU A 192 11.89 -10.55 -10.88
N GLY A 193 13.11 -10.55 -11.45
CA GLY A 193 13.33 -10.67 -12.89
C GLY A 193 12.91 -9.44 -13.69
N HIS A 194 12.65 -8.31 -13.02
CA HIS A 194 12.14 -7.07 -13.61
C HIS A 194 12.72 -5.84 -12.89
N SER A 195 12.83 -4.73 -13.61
CA SER A 195 12.96 -3.41 -12.98
C SER A 195 11.62 -2.89 -12.45
N TYR A 196 11.66 -1.96 -11.51
CA TYR A 196 10.44 -1.38 -10.95
C TYR A 196 9.65 -0.55 -11.99
N SER A 197 10.32 -0.05 -13.03
CA SER A 197 9.69 0.64 -14.17
C SER A 197 9.00 -0.32 -15.12
N GLU A 198 9.50 -1.55 -15.29
CA GLU A 198 8.78 -2.61 -16.00
C GLU A 198 7.52 -3.03 -15.23
N ILE A 199 7.65 -3.26 -13.91
CA ILE A 199 6.50 -3.53 -13.03
C ILE A 199 5.48 -2.38 -13.09
N ALA A 200 5.95 -1.14 -13.14
CA ALA A 200 5.10 0.03 -13.30
C ALA A 200 4.34 0.04 -14.62
N GLY A 201 4.98 -0.32 -15.73
CA GLY A 201 4.32 -0.45 -17.04
C GLY A 201 3.18 -1.46 -17.01
N MET A 202 3.41 -2.63 -16.40
CA MET A 202 2.39 -3.66 -16.22
C MET A 202 1.23 -3.19 -15.33
N SER A 203 1.55 -2.62 -14.15
CA SER A 203 0.54 -2.14 -13.20
C SER A 203 -0.28 -0.98 -13.78
N ARG A 204 0.37 0.01 -14.41
CA ARG A 204 -0.32 1.15 -15.04
C ARG A 204 -1.24 0.73 -16.18
N SER A 205 -0.90 -0.35 -16.90
CA SER A 205 -1.74 -0.91 -17.97
C SER A 205 -3.05 -1.54 -17.47
N MET A 206 -3.24 -1.67 -16.15
CA MET A 206 -4.53 -2.08 -15.58
C MET A 206 -5.57 -0.97 -15.54
N HIS A 207 -5.18 0.30 -15.69
CA HIS A 207 -6.08 1.46 -15.85
C HIS A 207 -6.65 1.53 -17.27
N ARG A 208 -7.37 0.48 -17.66
CA ARG A 208 -7.82 0.24 -19.03
C ARG A 208 -8.87 1.25 -19.48
N SER A 209 -9.80 1.59 -18.60
CA SER A 209 -10.86 2.58 -18.84
C SER A 209 -10.30 3.96 -19.20
N GLN A 210 -9.11 4.30 -18.70
CA GLN A 210 -8.42 5.57 -18.94
C GLN A 210 -7.45 5.52 -20.13
N GLY A 211 -7.30 4.37 -20.78
CA GLY A 211 -6.35 4.19 -21.89
C GLY A 211 -4.89 4.33 -21.45
N MET A 212 -4.59 4.03 -20.19
CA MET A 212 -3.27 4.25 -19.60
C MET A 212 -2.27 3.10 -19.86
N GLY A 213 -2.47 2.34 -20.94
CA GLY A 213 -1.52 1.34 -21.41
C GLY A 213 -0.12 1.93 -21.53
N ALA A 214 0.87 1.26 -20.94
CA ALA A 214 2.24 1.75 -20.87
C ALA A 214 3.24 0.64 -21.18
N PRO A 215 4.32 0.93 -21.93
CA PRO A 215 5.36 -0.06 -22.18
C PRO A 215 6.18 -0.33 -20.91
N GLU A 216 6.67 -1.55 -20.80
CA GLU A 216 7.66 -1.97 -19.80
C GLU A 216 9.04 -1.37 -20.17
N ARG A 217 9.35 -0.21 -19.59
CA ARG A 217 10.58 0.53 -19.92
C ARG A 217 11.76 0.00 -19.11
N ARG A 218 12.88 -0.24 -19.81
CA ARG A 218 14.14 -0.73 -19.25
C ARG A 218 15.19 0.38 -19.15
N GLY A 219 16.12 0.20 -18.22
CA GLY A 219 17.20 1.14 -17.96
C GLY A 219 16.86 2.14 -16.86
N SER A 220 17.88 2.88 -16.42
CA SER A 220 17.77 3.83 -15.31
C SER A 220 16.63 4.84 -15.53
N SER A 221 15.85 5.08 -14.48
CA SER A 221 14.73 6.01 -14.46
C SER A 221 14.57 6.63 -13.07
N MET A 222 15.02 7.88 -12.95
CA MET A 222 15.03 8.59 -11.67
C MET A 222 13.66 9.19 -11.34
N SER A 223 13.13 8.84 -10.17
CA SER A 223 12.04 9.54 -9.50
C SER A 223 12.62 10.45 -8.42
N TYR A 224 12.19 11.73 -8.41
CA TYR A 224 12.68 12.70 -7.43
C TYR A 224 11.62 13.09 -6.41
N LEU A 225 12.06 13.29 -5.18
CA LEU A 225 11.23 13.70 -4.06
C LEU A 225 11.88 14.83 -3.29
N VAL A 226 11.07 15.79 -2.84
CA VAL A 226 11.52 16.94 -2.05
C VAL A 226 10.77 16.96 -0.72
N THR A 227 11.49 17.23 0.38
CA THR A 227 10.85 17.38 1.68
C THR A 227 10.07 18.70 1.74
N THR A 228 8.79 18.62 2.10
CA THR A 228 7.89 19.78 2.21
C THR A 228 7.46 20.10 3.64
N ALA A 229 7.54 19.12 4.56
CA ALA A 229 7.35 19.31 5.99
C ALA A 229 8.01 18.17 6.79
N GLY A 230 8.25 18.39 8.08
CA GLY A 230 8.92 17.44 8.98
C GLY A 230 10.45 17.47 8.88
N GLU A 231 11.11 16.41 9.33
CA GLU A 231 12.57 16.31 9.29
C GLU A 231 13.06 16.13 7.83
N PRO A 232 14.01 16.96 7.34
CA PRO A 232 14.56 16.82 5.99
C PRO A 232 15.14 15.42 5.72
N ALA A 233 14.91 14.91 4.51
CA ALA A 233 15.68 13.79 3.97
C ALA A 233 16.95 14.33 3.31
N GLU A 234 18.07 13.61 3.45
CA GLU A 234 19.36 14.00 2.86
C GLU A 234 19.78 13.04 1.75
N ARG A 235 19.77 11.74 2.04
CA ARG A 235 20.21 10.67 1.13
C ARG A 235 19.08 9.70 0.81
N ASP A 236 18.23 9.41 1.80
CA ASP A 236 17.14 8.45 1.67
C ASP A 236 15.85 8.98 2.31
N LEU A 237 14.70 8.61 1.73
CA LEU A 237 13.40 9.01 2.26
C LEU A 237 13.17 8.53 3.70
N PHE A 238 13.91 7.53 4.17
CA PHE A 238 13.80 6.96 5.52
C PHE A 238 15.00 7.30 6.42
N ASP A 239 15.82 8.30 6.06
CA ASP A 239 16.90 8.79 6.93
C ASP A 239 16.38 9.05 8.35
N GLY A 240 17.02 8.48 9.37
CA GLY A 240 16.61 8.63 10.78
C GLY A 240 15.30 7.93 11.16
N VAL A 241 14.75 7.04 10.31
CA VAL A 241 13.68 6.10 10.67
C VAL A 241 14.31 4.76 11.03
N ASP A 242 14.00 4.23 12.22
CA ASP A 242 14.36 2.85 12.55
C ASP A 242 13.42 1.87 11.82
N THR A 243 13.96 1.21 10.80
CA THR A 243 13.27 0.18 10.01
C THR A 243 13.56 -1.24 10.49
N THR A 244 14.26 -1.39 11.61
CA THR A 244 14.62 -2.67 12.20
C THR A 244 13.65 -3.08 13.31
N TRP A 245 13.84 -4.27 13.88
CA TRP A 245 13.09 -4.71 15.06
C TRP A 245 13.38 -3.91 16.33
N ASN A 246 14.44 -3.08 16.35
CA ASN A 246 14.74 -2.22 17.50
C ASN A 246 13.63 -1.19 17.76
N ARG A 247 12.81 -0.87 16.75
CA ARG A 247 11.65 0.03 16.90
C ARG A 247 10.53 -0.56 17.77
N VAL A 248 10.51 -1.88 17.94
CA VAL A 248 9.51 -2.60 18.72
C VAL A 248 10.14 -3.02 20.05
N PRO A 249 9.59 -2.60 21.21
CA PRO A 249 10.09 -3.06 22.51
C PRO A 249 10.12 -4.59 22.60
N GLY A 250 11.28 -5.15 22.97
CA GLY A 250 11.52 -6.61 22.99
C GLY A 250 11.95 -7.21 21.64
N GLY A 251 12.12 -6.39 20.59
CA GLY A 251 12.45 -6.85 19.24
C GLY A 251 13.87 -7.38 19.02
N GLY A 252 14.82 -7.11 19.93
CA GLY A 252 16.23 -7.45 19.70
C GLY A 252 16.49 -8.96 19.49
N GLN A 253 15.87 -9.83 20.29
CA GLN A 253 16.00 -11.28 20.12
C GLN A 253 15.34 -11.78 18.82
N ILE A 254 14.21 -11.17 18.45
CA ILE A 254 13.52 -11.46 17.18
C ILE A 254 14.43 -11.07 16.00
N ALA A 255 15.08 -9.91 16.08
CA ALA A 255 16.02 -9.44 15.07
C ALA A 255 17.15 -10.44 14.82
N ALA A 256 17.76 -10.95 15.89
CA ALA A 256 18.83 -11.94 15.80
C ALA A 256 18.35 -13.23 15.10
N LEU A 257 17.22 -13.80 15.54
CA LEU A 257 16.66 -15.02 14.95
C LEU A 257 16.32 -14.87 13.46
N LEU A 258 15.74 -13.73 13.08
CA LEU A 258 15.38 -13.47 11.68
C LEU A 258 16.60 -13.14 10.81
N SER A 259 17.62 -12.51 11.38
CA SER A 259 18.91 -12.31 10.70
C SER A 259 19.60 -13.65 10.43
N ASP A 260 19.63 -14.55 11.42
CA ASP A 260 20.17 -15.90 11.24
C ASP A 260 19.35 -16.70 10.21
N ALA A 261 18.03 -16.55 10.22
CA ALA A 261 17.12 -17.19 9.27
C ALA A 261 17.38 -16.73 7.83
N ALA A 262 17.57 -15.42 7.64
CA ALA A 262 17.86 -14.84 6.34
C ALA A 262 19.28 -15.23 5.85
N ALA A 263 20.27 -15.20 6.74
CA ALA A 263 21.65 -15.56 6.39
C ALA A 263 21.81 -17.05 6.06
N GLY A 264 21.00 -17.92 6.68
CA GLY A 264 20.99 -19.37 6.44
C GLY A 264 19.95 -19.84 5.43
N PHE A 265 19.26 -18.94 4.72
CA PHE A 265 18.24 -19.31 3.75
C PHE A 265 18.86 -20.01 2.53
N GLU A 266 18.32 -21.17 2.17
CA GLU A 266 18.70 -21.94 0.99
C GLU A 266 17.50 -22.06 0.06
N ASP A 267 17.57 -21.47 -1.13
CA ASP A 267 16.49 -21.45 -2.13
C ASP A 267 16.05 -22.86 -2.58
N GLN A 268 17.01 -23.78 -2.70
CA GLN A 268 16.76 -25.19 -3.03
C GLN A 268 16.31 -26.03 -1.83
N ASN A 269 16.35 -25.49 -0.61
CA ASN A 269 15.90 -26.18 0.61
C ASN A 269 15.33 -25.20 1.66
N PRO A 270 14.23 -24.48 1.35
CA PRO A 270 13.71 -23.42 2.21
C PRO A 270 13.16 -23.95 3.54
N GLY A 271 12.83 -25.25 3.62
CA GLY A 271 12.39 -25.90 4.85
C GLY A 271 13.42 -25.84 5.98
N LYS A 272 14.71 -25.66 5.67
CA LYS A 272 15.77 -25.46 6.69
C LYS A 272 15.60 -24.20 7.52
N THR A 273 14.87 -23.20 7.02
CA THR A 273 14.62 -21.93 7.70
C THR A 273 13.50 -22.04 8.76
N ILE A 274 12.60 -23.01 8.62
CA ILE A 274 11.42 -23.21 9.50
C ILE A 274 11.76 -23.20 11.00
N PRO A 275 12.79 -23.93 11.49
CA PRO A 275 13.09 -23.95 12.92
C PRO A 275 13.40 -22.58 13.52
N LEU A 276 14.03 -21.67 12.78
CA LEU A 276 14.34 -20.32 13.25
C LEU A 276 13.09 -19.44 13.27
N LEU A 277 12.25 -19.53 12.23
CA LEU A 277 10.98 -18.82 12.19
C LEU A 277 10.05 -19.27 13.33
N LEU A 278 9.98 -20.58 13.61
CA LEU A 278 9.19 -21.11 14.74
C LEU A 278 9.69 -20.65 16.11
N LYS A 279 11.01 -20.41 16.27
CA LYS A 279 11.56 -19.80 17.49
C LYS A 279 11.17 -18.33 17.62
N ALA A 280 11.15 -17.59 16.50
CA ALA A 280 10.77 -16.17 16.50
C ALA A 280 9.27 -15.97 16.74
N ARG A 281 8.42 -16.85 16.20
CA ARG A 281 6.95 -16.75 16.25
C ARG A 281 6.36 -16.45 17.64
N PRO A 282 6.64 -17.23 18.71
CA PRO A 282 6.07 -16.95 20.03
C PRO A 282 6.58 -15.64 20.63
N LEU A 283 7.81 -15.22 20.30
CA LEU A 283 8.36 -13.94 20.76
C LEU A 283 7.61 -12.77 20.13
N ILE A 284 7.31 -12.85 18.82
CA ILE A 284 6.51 -11.83 18.14
C ILE A 284 5.08 -11.83 18.69
N ALA A 285 4.47 -13.00 18.87
CA ALA A 285 3.10 -13.14 19.36
C ALA A 285 2.89 -12.60 20.79
N ALA A 286 3.94 -12.59 21.61
CA ALA A 286 3.88 -12.08 22.97
C ALA A 286 3.90 -10.54 23.06
N ILE A 287 4.19 -9.82 21.97
CA ILE A 287 4.29 -8.36 21.96
C ILE A 287 2.94 -7.76 21.56
N ASP A 288 2.31 -7.01 22.48
CA ASP A 288 1.11 -6.22 22.19
C ASP A 288 1.46 -4.91 21.47
N ASP A 289 1.92 -5.02 20.23
CA ASP A 289 2.26 -3.90 19.36
C ASP A 289 1.65 -4.09 17.95
N PRO A 290 1.11 -3.04 17.32
CA PRO A 290 0.54 -3.16 15.97
C PRO A 290 1.51 -3.66 14.89
N TRP A 291 2.80 -3.31 14.98
CA TRP A 291 3.82 -3.83 14.07
C TRP A 291 4.09 -5.30 14.34
N ALA A 292 4.20 -5.72 15.60
CA ALA A 292 4.38 -7.13 15.95
C ALA A 292 3.20 -7.99 15.45
N LYS A 293 1.94 -7.54 15.66
CA LYS A 293 0.73 -8.23 15.17
C LYS A 293 0.75 -8.39 13.65
N ARG A 294 1.16 -7.36 12.91
CA ARG A 294 1.30 -7.43 11.45
C ARG A 294 2.41 -8.41 11.04
N LYS A 295 3.59 -8.26 11.64
CA LYS A 295 4.77 -9.07 11.30
C LYS A 295 4.60 -10.53 11.68
N LEU A 296 3.76 -10.85 12.66
CA LEU A 296 3.38 -12.23 12.96
C LEU A 296 2.66 -12.89 11.77
N LYS A 297 1.74 -12.18 11.11
CA LYS A 297 1.07 -12.70 9.91
C LYS A 297 2.08 -12.90 8.77
N GLU A 298 2.96 -11.93 8.52
CA GLU A 298 4.00 -12.05 7.48
C GLU A 298 4.98 -13.20 7.78
N LEU A 299 5.29 -13.46 9.06
CA LEU A 299 6.08 -14.62 9.49
C LEU A 299 5.34 -15.93 9.23
N ASP A 300 4.04 -15.99 9.51
CA ASP A 300 3.21 -17.18 9.27
C ASP A 300 3.10 -17.48 7.76
N ASP A 301 2.96 -16.45 6.93
CA ASP A 301 3.01 -16.58 5.47
C ASP A 301 4.40 -17.12 5.02
N ALA A 302 5.50 -16.59 5.59
CA ALA A 302 6.86 -17.07 5.30
C ALA A 302 7.08 -18.53 5.73
N LEU A 303 6.55 -18.93 6.89
CA LEU A 303 6.56 -20.31 7.38
C LEU A 303 5.86 -21.25 6.40
N ALA A 304 4.66 -20.86 5.94
CA ALA A 304 3.88 -21.64 4.98
C ALA A 304 4.61 -21.80 3.64
N LEU A 305 5.21 -20.71 3.14
CA LEU A 305 6.02 -20.73 1.91
C LEU A 305 7.27 -21.61 2.06
N CYS A 306 8.01 -21.50 3.17
CA CYS A 306 9.20 -22.32 3.42
C CYS A 306 8.86 -23.82 3.54
N ALA A 307 7.67 -24.14 4.06
CA ALA A 307 7.17 -25.50 4.14
C ALA A 307 6.57 -26.02 2.82
N GLY A 308 6.40 -25.15 1.82
CA GLY A 308 5.71 -25.47 0.58
C GLY A 308 4.29 -25.95 0.83
N LEU A 309 3.61 -25.37 1.83
CA LEU A 309 2.24 -25.74 2.17
C LEU A 309 1.31 -25.37 1.02
N TRP A 310 0.46 -26.32 0.64
CA TRP A 310 -0.65 -26.10 -0.29
C TRP A 310 -1.94 -26.50 0.40
N LEU A 311 -2.88 -25.57 0.45
CA LEU A 311 -4.21 -25.77 1.00
C LEU A 311 -5.23 -25.34 -0.04
N ASP A 312 -6.10 -26.25 -0.44
CA ASP A 312 -7.22 -25.96 -1.33
C ASP A 312 -8.51 -26.55 -0.77
N ALA A 313 -9.62 -25.89 -1.04
CA ALA A 313 -10.95 -26.27 -0.59
C ALA A 313 -11.92 -26.14 -1.75
N THR A 314 -12.47 -27.28 -2.18
CA THR A 314 -13.41 -27.34 -3.29
C THR A 314 -14.78 -27.75 -2.79
N ALA A 315 -15.79 -26.97 -3.15
CA ALA A 315 -17.18 -27.30 -2.87
C ALA A 315 -17.76 -28.13 -4.02
N ASP A 316 -18.68 -29.04 -3.70
CA ASP A 316 -19.41 -29.83 -4.71
C ASP A 316 -20.35 -28.98 -5.58
N ARG A 317 -20.63 -27.73 -5.17
CA ARG A 317 -21.45 -26.76 -5.90
C ARG A 317 -21.14 -25.32 -5.48
N ALA A 318 -21.41 -24.38 -6.38
CA ALA A 318 -21.13 -22.95 -6.18
C ALA A 318 -22.14 -22.22 -5.28
N GLU A 319 -23.37 -22.74 -5.15
CA GLU A 319 -24.45 -22.13 -4.39
C GLU A 319 -25.18 -23.17 -3.53
N ALA A 320 -25.67 -22.74 -2.36
CA ALA A 320 -26.40 -23.58 -1.43
C ALA A 320 -27.47 -22.78 -0.69
N VAL A 321 -28.58 -23.44 -0.33
CA VAL A 321 -29.67 -22.83 0.44
C VAL A 321 -29.37 -22.96 1.95
N PRO A 322 -29.70 -21.97 2.79
CA PRO A 322 -29.55 -22.10 4.24
C PRO A 322 -30.19 -23.39 4.78
N GLY A 323 -29.44 -24.10 5.63
CA GLY A 323 -29.85 -25.39 6.19
C GLY A 323 -29.54 -26.61 5.31
N SER A 324 -29.03 -26.43 4.09
CA SER A 324 -28.54 -27.53 3.26
C SER A 324 -27.09 -27.92 3.59
N THR A 325 -26.75 -29.19 3.39
CA THR A 325 -25.39 -29.71 3.58
C THR A 325 -24.56 -29.56 2.30
N VAL A 326 -23.45 -28.84 2.37
CA VAL A 326 -22.46 -28.71 1.26
C VAL A 326 -21.31 -29.67 1.52
N LYS A 327 -20.89 -30.43 0.51
CA LYS A 327 -19.68 -31.27 0.63
C LYS A 327 -18.48 -30.42 0.26
N ILE A 328 -17.48 -30.40 1.14
CA ILE A 328 -16.19 -29.74 0.91
C ILE A 328 -15.11 -30.82 0.85
N ASP A 329 -14.35 -30.84 -0.24
CA ASP A 329 -13.14 -31.62 -0.38
C ASP A 329 -11.94 -30.70 -0.10
N LEU A 330 -11.13 -31.09 0.90
CA LEU A 330 -9.95 -30.35 1.32
C LEU A 330 -8.68 -31.06 0.86
N GLU A 331 -7.81 -30.34 0.16
CA GLU A 331 -6.46 -30.79 -0.16
C GLU A 331 -5.47 -30.04 0.74
N VAL A 332 -4.69 -30.79 1.52
CA VAL A 332 -3.67 -30.24 2.43
C VAL A 332 -2.36 -30.99 2.20
N ILE A 333 -1.38 -30.30 1.60
CA ILE A 333 -0.09 -30.88 1.24
C ILE A 333 1.02 -30.17 2.00
N ASN A 334 1.90 -30.95 2.63
CA ASN A 334 3.21 -30.51 3.11
C ASN A 334 4.28 -31.01 2.13
N ARG A 335 4.98 -30.09 1.47
CA ARG A 335 6.04 -30.41 0.49
C ARG A 335 7.45 -30.37 1.11
N SER A 336 7.55 -30.07 2.39
CA SER A 336 8.81 -30.06 3.13
C SER A 336 9.06 -31.37 3.88
N HIS A 337 10.31 -31.56 4.31
CA HIS A 337 10.67 -32.62 5.25
C HIS A 337 10.42 -32.25 6.72
N PHE A 338 9.93 -31.03 6.98
CA PHE A 338 9.60 -30.61 8.34
C PHE A 338 8.29 -31.27 8.77
N PRO A 339 8.22 -31.89 9.97
CA PRO A 339 7.00 -32.57 10.41
C PRO A 339 5.90 -31.56 10.71
N ILE A 340 4.82 -31.61 9.93
CA ILE A 340 3.62 -30.78 10.09
C ILE A 340 2.41 -31.71 10.15
N ALA A 341 1.56 -31.52 11.16
CA ALA A 341 0.34 -32.28 11.35
C ALA A 341 -0.88 -31.36 11.13
N TRP A 342 -1.83 -31.85 10.36
CA TRP A 342 -3.14 -31.22 10.22
C TRP A 342 -3.97 -31.49 11.48
N THR A 343 -4.43 -30.44 12.16
CA THR A 343 -5.17 -30.56 13.42
C THR A 343 -6.67 -30.32 13.28
N GLY A 344 -7.12 -29.67 12.20
CA GLY A 344 -8.54 -29.41 11.94
C GLY A 344 -8.78 -28.27 10.96
N HIS A 345 -10.06 -28.04 10.66
CA HIS A 345 -10.55 -26.89 9.88
C HIS A 345 -11.82 -26.34 10.53
N SER A 346 -12.15 -25.11 10.18
CA SER A 346 -13.40 -24.46 10.56
C SER A 346 -13.94 -23.69 9.35
N LEU A 347 -15.25 -23.77 9.11
CA LEU A 347 -15.92 -22.94 8.12
C LEU A 347 -16.22 -21.57 8.75
N LEU A 348 -15.66 -20.51 8.18
CA LEU A 348 -15.96 -19.13 8.60
C LEU A 348 -17.27 -18.70 7.95
N SER A 349 -18.35 -18.58 8.72
CA SER A 349 -19.56 -17.90 8.26
C SER A 349 -19.38 -16.38 8.40
N ASN A 350 -19.61 -15.64 7.32
CA ASN A 350 -19.59 -14.17 7.36
C ASN A 350 -20.77 -13.55 8.13
N ASP A 351 -21.73 -14.39 8.54
CA ASP A 351 -22.76 -14.05 9.50
C ASP A 351 -22.38 -14.68 10.83
N GLY A 352 -22.51 -13.95 11.95
CA GLY A 352 -22.27 -14.46 13.32
C GLY A 352 -23.24 -15.56 13.78
N MET A 353 -23.68 -16.44 12.87
CA MET A 353 -24.57 -17.56 13.06
C MET A 353 -24.18 -18.73 12.14
N GLY A 354 -23.01 -19.31 12.34
CA GLY A 354 -22.67 -20.64 11.83
C GLY A 354 -22.51 -21.58 13.03
N ARG A 355 -23.51 -22.43 13.30
CA ARG A 355 -23.32 -23.55 14.24
C ARG A 355 -22.62 -24.67 13.49
N GLU A 356 -21.50 -25.11 14.06
CA GLU A 356 -20.78 -26.33 13.68
C GLU A 356 -21.66 -27.57 13.91
N SER A 357 -21.49 -28.56 13.05
CA SER A 357 -21.80 -29.97 13.32
C SER A 357 -20.66 -30.84 12.86
#